data_AF-A0A210P6D3-F1
#
_entry.id   AF-A0A210P6D3-F1
#
_cell.length_a   1.000
_cell.length_b   1.000
_cell.length_c   1.000
_cell.angle_alpha   90.00
_cell.angle_beta   90.00
_cell.angle_gamma   90.00
#
_symmetry.space_group_name_H-M   'P 1'
#
loop_
_entity.id
_entity.type
_entity.pdbx_description
1 polymer ?
#
loop_
_entity_poly.entity_id
_entity_poly.type
_entity_poly.pdbx_seq_one_letter_code
_entity_poly.pdbx_strand_id
1 'polypeptide(L)' 'MKYQVSLNTKSQMFTVVDTNTKVFANGKTIEEAVNKLKTA' A
#
# COMPACT_ATOMS: atom_id res chain seq x y z
N MET A 1 -13.03 4.32 -0.56
CA MET A 1 -11.93 3.48 -1.10
C MET A 1 -11.70 2.33 -0.13
N LYS A 2 -11.55 1.11 -0.63
CA LYS A 2 -11.30 -0.07 0.19
C LYS A 2 -9.90 -0.56 -0.11
N TYR A 3 -9.06 -0.62 0.92
CA TYR A 3 -7.67 -1.01 0.79
C TYR A 3 -7.45 -2.36 1.45
N GLN A 4 -6.65 -3.21 0.81
CA GLN A 4 -6.03 -4.37 1.44
C GLN A 4 -4.61 -3.99 1.82
N VAL A 5 -4.23 -4.27 3.06
CA VAL A 5 -2.88 -3.99 3.58
C VAL A 5 -2.21 -5.31 3.92
N SER A 6 -0.98 -5.47 3.45
CA SER A 6 -0.12 -6.62 3.74
C SER A 6 1.23 -6.13 4.28
N LEU A 7 1.75 -6.78 5.33
CA LEU A 7 3.09 -6.51 5.83
C LEU A 7 4.05 -7.58 5.30
N ASN A 8 5.05 -7.16 4.54
CA ASN A 8 6.18 -8.02 4.21
C ASN A 8 7.18 -7.96 5.36
N THR A 9 7.25 -9.03 6.15
CA THR A 9 8.14 -9.11 7.32
C THR A 9 9.63 -9.23 6.95
N LYS A 10 9.95 -9.68 5.73
CA LYS A 10 11.35 -9.76 5.27
C LYS A 10 11.92 -8.39 4.92
N SER A 11 11.14 -7.56 4.23
CA SER A 11 11.54 -6.19 3.88
C SER A 11 11.07 -5.14 4.88
N GLN A 12 10.26 -5.52 5.87
CA GLN A 12 9.61 -4.64 6.85
C GLN A 12 8.84 -3.49 6.16
N MET A 13 8.15 -3.79 5.07
CA MET A 13 7.35 -2.82 4.33
C MET A 13 5.87 -3.19 4.29
N PHE A 14 5.03 -2.16 4.33
CA PHE A 14 3.61 -2.28 4.05
C PHE A 14 3.36 -2.18 2.56
N THR A 15 2.61 -3.13 2.03
CA THR A 15 2.01 -3.08 0.70
C THR A 15 0.53 -2.74 0.88
N VAL A 16 0.08 -1.69 0.21
CA VAL A 16 -1.33 -1.28 0.18
C VAL A 16 -1.85 -1.51 -1.24
N VAL A 17 -2.99 -2.16 -1.37
CA VAL A 17 -3.67 -2.44 -2.64
C VAL A 17 -5.06 -1.81 -2.61
N ASP A 18 -5.41 -0.99 -3.59
CA ASP A 18 -6.80 -0.56 -3.78
C ASP A 18 -7.58 -1.70 -4.46
N THR A 19 -8.59 -2.23 -3.78
CA THR A 19 -9.34 -3.39 -4.30
C THR A 19 -10.22 -3.04 -5.49
N ASN A 20 -10.50 -1.76 -5.73
CA ASN A 20 -11.36 -1.31 -6.83
C ASN A 20 -10.55 -1.16 -8.12
N THR A 21 -9.36 -0.56 -8.04
CA THR A 21 -8.50 -0.30 -9.21
C THR A 21 -7.41 -1.34 -9.40
N LYS A 22 -7.18 -2.21 -8.41
CA LYS A 22 -6.10 -3.21 -8.34
C LYS A 22 -4.69 -2.59 -8.40
N VAL A 23 -4.55 -1.30 -8.17
CA VAL A 23 -3.25 -0.62 -8.06
C VAL A 23 -2.68 -0.87 -6.66
N PHE A 24 -1.36 -1.01 -6.55
CA PHE A 24 -0.69 -1.19 -5.28
C PHE A 24 0.54 -0.28 -5.13
N ALA A 25 0.89 0.03 -3.88
CA ALA A 25 2.14 0.71 -3.56
C ALA A 25 2.75 0.18 -2.25
N ASN A 26 4.05 0.40 -2.10
CA ASN A 26 4.82 -0.01 -0.93
C ASN A 26 5.31 1.20 -0.13
N GLY A 27 5.35 1.07 1.20
CA GLY A 27 5.85 2.11 2.11
C GLY A 27 6.37 1.54 3.41
N LYS A 28 7.20 2.31 4.13
CA LYS A 28 7.62 1.98 5.50
C LYS A 28 6.48 2.15 6.49
N THR A 29 5.50 2.99 6.17
CA THR A 29 4.23 3.11 6.88
C THR A 29 3.06 2.90 5.92
N ILE A 30 1.89 2.57 6.47
CA ILE A 30 0.65 2.47 5.68
C ILE A 30 0.32 3.81 5.02
N GLU A 31 0.51 4.92 5.74
CA GLU A 31 0.26 6.27 5.23
C GLU A 31 1.15 6.61 4.04
N GLU A 32 2.45 6.26 4.09
CA GLU A 32 3.37 6.45 2.96
C GLU A 32 2.90 5.65 1.73
N ALA A 33 2.51 4.40 1.91
CA ALA A 33 2.00 3.56 0.83
C ALA A 33 0.68 4.10 0.24
N VAL A 34 -0.23 4.60 1.08
CA VAL A 34 -1.49 5.23 0.63
C VAL A 34 -1.21 6.53 -0.12
N ASN A 35 -0.27 7.36 0.34
CA ASN A 35 0.06 8.60 -0.35
C ASN A 35 0.67 8.32 -1.72
N LYS A 36 1.55 7.33 -1.84
CA LYS A 36 2.09 6.89 -3.13
C LYS A 36 1.00 6.42 -4.10
N LEU A 37 -0.02 5.72 -3.61
CA LEU A 37 -1.19 5.30 -4.40
C LEU A 37 -2.03 6.46 -4.92
N LYS A 38 -2.09 7.60 -4.21
CA LYS A 38 -2.86 8.79 -4.62
C LYS A 38 -2.12 9.66 -5.62
N THR A 39 -0.79 9.57 -5.65
CA THR A 39 0.08 10.35 -6.54
C THR A 39 0.51 9.61 -7.81
N ALA A 40 0.17 8.31 -7.93
CA ALA A 40 0.46 7.48 -9.10
C ALA A 40 -0.71 7.49 -10.08
#